data_AF-A0A846X4M8-F1
#
_entry.id   AF-A0A846X4M8-F1
#
_cell.length_a   1.000
_cell.length_b   1.000
_cell.length_c   1.000
_cell.angle_alpha   90.00
_cell.angle_beta   90.00
_cell.angle_gamma   90.00
#
_symmetry.space_group_name_H-M   'P 1'
#
loop_
_entity.id
_entity.type
_entity.pdbx_description
1 polymer ?
#
loop_
_entity_poly.entity_id
_entity_poly.type
_entity_poly.pdbx_seq_one_letter_code
_entity_poly.pdbx_strand_id
1 'polypeptide(L)'
;MDQHAEAHLNQLRSLRREHQHAADAVRDQIYAVIRRLPFTTDKAAVERASGVSRPTIYRLLEEGHHHVNSEPNLLTDAASVREYIARLKASRANPEDIVDEFVTEAEYTIGNRRTDGADWEWPDLDDSLDAANTWRQSRTDADFDVLLDLLSTEASRIEADVQGAIDSQ
;
A
#
# COMPACT_ATOMS: atom_id res chain seq x y z
N MET A 1 30.56 -23.35 43.81
CA MET A 1 30.37 -22.02 43.20
C MET A 1 29.60 -21.16 44.18
N ASP A 2 30.01 -19.91 44.36
CA ASP A 2 29.50 -19.03 45.39
C ASP A 2 28.08 -18.56 45.02
N GLN A 3 27.06 -18.87 45.84
CA GLN A 3 25.65 -18.60 45.53
C GLN A 3 25.37 -17.11 45.30
N HIS A 4 26.18 -16.23 45.93
CA HIS A 4 26.13 -14.79 45.71
C HIS A 4 26.63 -14.37 44.33
N ALA A 5 27.66 -15.04 43.79
CA ALA A 5 28.16 -14.75 42.44
C ALA A 5 27.12 -15.15 41.37
N GLU A 6 26.41 -16.26 41.58
CA GLU A 6 25.39 -16.74 40.66
C GLU A 6 24.15 -15.82 40.62
N ALA A 7 23.74 -15.27 41.77
CA ALA A 7 22.65 -14.29 41.83
C ALA A 7 22.97 -13.00 41.04
N HIS A 8 24.18 -12.44 41.21
CA HIS A 8 24.60 -11.24 40.46
C HIS A 8 24.72 -11.51 38.95
N LEU A 9 25.23 -12.69 38.54
CA LEU A 9 25.30 -13.06 37.13
C LEU A 9 23.90 -13.20 36.50
N ASN A 10 22.93 -13.72 37.25
CA ASN A 10 21.54 -13.80 36.78
C ASN A 10 20.90 -12.42 36.65
N GLN A 11 21.17 -11.49 37.57
CA GLN A 11 20.72 -10.10 37.46
C GLN A 11 21.30 -9.41 36.21
N LEU A 12 22.60 -9.58 35.93
CA LEU A 12 23.24 -9.03 34.72
C LEU A 12 22.63 -9.61 33.43
N ARG A 13 22.31 -10.91 33.42
CA ARG A 13 21.64 -11.55 32.28
C ARG A 13 20.23 -11.02 32.06
N SER A 14 19.46 -10.83 33.14
CA SER A 14 18.12 -10.24 33.06
C SER A 14 18.15 -8.82 32.53
N LEU A 15 19.03 -7.97 33.07
CA LEU A 15 19.22 -6.59 32.59
C LEU A 15 19.63 -6.57 31.11
N ARG A 16 20.56 -7.44 30.70
CA ARG A 16 20.95 -7.55 29.30
C ARG A 16 19.77 -7.92 28.40
N ARG A 17 18.94 -8.89 28.80
CA ARG A 17 17.75 -9.30 28.02
C ARG A 17 16.76 -8.15 27.89
N GLU A 18 16.49 -7.44 28.97
CA GLU A 18 15.56 -6.30 28.97
C GLU A 18 16.02 -5.19 28.03
N HIS A 19 17.31 -4.80 28.10
CA HIS A 19 17.88 -3.81 27.19
C HIS A 19 17.91 -4.29 25.73
N GLN A 20 18.18 -5.57 25.48
CA GLN A 20 18.12 -6.15 24.14
C GLN A 20 16.70 -6.11 23.58
N HIS A 21 15.70 -6.52 24.37
CA HIS A 21 14.29 -6.45 23.96
C HIS A 21 13.84 -5.02 23.67
N ALA A 22 14.22 -4.05 24.50
CA ALA A 22 13.91 -2.65 24.26
C ALA A 22 14.55 -2.13 22.96
N ALA A 23 15.82 -2.49 22.71
CA ALA A 23 16.52 -2.11 21.47
C ALA A 23 15.91 -2.77 20.22
N ASP A 24 15.52 -4.05 20.32
CA ASP A 24 14.83 -4.77 19.24
C ASP A 24 13.46 -4.14 18.96
N ALA A 25 12.68 -3.80 19.99
CA ALA A 25 11.38 -3.15 19.82
C ALA A 25 11.48 -1.79 19.10
N VAL A 26 12.49 -0.98 19.45
CA VAL A 26 12.74 0.30 18.78
C VAL A 26 13.17 0.07 17.31
N ARG A 27 14.03 -0.91 17.05
CA ARG A 27 14.42 -1.28 15.69
C ARG A 27 13.21 -1.69 14.85
N ASP A 28 12.33 -2.50 15.40
CA ASP A 28 11.16 -3.01 14.70
C ASP A 28 10.17 -1.86 14.38
N GLN A 29 10.01 -0.89 15.29
CA GLN A 29 9.24 0.34 15.04
C GLN A 29 9.84 1.17 13.89
N ILE A 30 11.17 1.38 13.90
CA ILE A 30 11.85 2.10 12.82
C ILE A 30 11.64 1.39 11.47
N TYR A 31 11.76 0.06 11.44
CA TYR A 31 11.56 -0.73 10.23
C TYR A 31 10.12 -0.66 9.73
N ALA A 32 9.14 -0.69 10.62
CA ALA A 32 7.73 -0.52 10.27
C ALA A 32 7.44 0.84 9.63
N VAL A 33 8.06 1.92 10.14
CA VAL A 33 7.95 3.25 9.53
C VAL A 33 8.58 3.26 8.13
N ILE A 34 9.78 2.70 7.97
CA ILE A 34 10.46 2.64 6.66
C ILE A 34 9.62 1.89 5.63
N ARG A 35 9.00 0.76 6.00
CA ARG A 35 8.11 -0.01 5.10
C ARG A 35 6.93 0.80 4.55
N ARG A 36 6.44 1.78 5.30
CA ARG A 36 5.29 2.61 4.91
C ARG A 36 5.67 3.82 4.05
N LEU A 37 6.96 4.06 3.84
CA LEU A 37 7.41 5.18 3.01
C LEU A 37 7.20 4.87 1.51
N PRO A 38 6.89 5.88 0.68
CA PRO A 38 6.85 5.70 -0.77
C PRO A 38 8.18 5.17 -1.30
N PHE A 39 8.13 4.27 -2.29
CA PHE A 39 9.34 3.69 -2.89
C PHE A 39 10.23 4.75 -3.54
N THR A 40 9.67 5.91 -3.90
CA THR A 40 10.37 7.06 -4.48
C THR A 40 11.14 7.90 -3.45
N THR A 41 10.96 7.68 -2.13
CA THR A 41 11.60 8.46 -1.06
C THR A 41 13.13 8.46 -1.17
N ASP A 42 13.80 9.58 -0.85
CA ASP A 42 15.27 9.68 -0.84
C ASP A 42 15.90 8.77 0.23
N LYS A 43 16.58 7.71 -0.23
CA LYS A 43 17.21 6.71 0.64
C LYS A 43 18.37 7.28 1.44
N ALA A 44 19.05 8.32 0.94
CA ALA A 44 20.12 8.98 1.70
C ALA A 44 19.55 9.81 2.87
N ALA A 45 18.38 10.41 2.69
CA ALA A 45 17.67 11.09 3.77
C ALA A 45 17.19 10.09 4.83
N VAL A 46 16.61 8.96 4.40
CA VAL A 46 16.15 7.90 5.32
C VAL A 46 17.31 7.30 6.11
N GLU A 47 18.46 7.04 5.47
CA GLU A 47 19.67 6.53 6.14
C GLU A 47 20.17 7.50 7.22
N ARG A 48 20.25 8.79 6.91
CA ARG A 48 20.66 9.82 7.88
C ARG A 48 19.68 9.95 9.05
N ALA A 49 18.38 9.85 8.80
CA ALA A 49 17.35 10.03 9.82
C ALA A 49 17.17 8.80 10.72
N SER A 50 17.28 7.61 10.16
CA SER A 50 16.99 6.34 10.87
C SER A 50 18.24 5.62 11.38
N GLY A 51 19.43 5.93 10.85
CA GLY A 51 20.65 5.18 11.10
C GLY A 51 20.66 3.78 10.49
N VAL A 52 19.64 3.41 9.73
CA VAL A 52 19.52 2.11 9.05
C VAL A 52 20.35 2.15 7.76
N SER A 53 21.10 1.08 7.50
CA SER A 53 21.94 1.00 6.32
C SER A 53 21.11 1.04 5.03
N ARG A 54 21.62 1.73 4.01
CA ARG A 54 21.00 1.79 2.68
C ARG A 54 20.49 0.45 2.13
N PRO A 55 21.26 -0.66 2.11
CA PRO A 55 20.76 -1.95 1.62
C PRO A 55 19.53 -2.45 2.37
N THR A 56 19.48 -2.22 3.69
CA THR A 56 18.33 -2.59 4.52
C THR A 56 17.13 -1.69 4.21
N ILE A 57 17.34 -0.40 3.97
CA ILE A 57 16.28 0.52 3.53
C ILE A 57 15.69 0.07 2.20
N TYR A 58 16.52 -0.26 1.20
CA TYR A 58 16.02 -0.77 -0.09
C TYR A 58 15.14 -1.99 0.11
N ARG A 59 15.61 -2.98 0.86
CA ARG A 59 14.84 -4.20 1.16
C ARG A 59 13.55 -3.90 1.94
N LEU A 60 13.57 -3.00 2.93
CA LEU A 60 12.39 -2.65 3.72
C LEU A 60 11.36 -1.89 2.88
N LEU A 61 11.81 -0.99 2.00
CA LEU A 61 10.91 -0.34 1.04
C LEU A 61 10.33 -1.39 0.09
N GLU A 62 11.14 -2.29 -0.46
CA GLU A 62 10.64 -3.43 -1.22
C GLU A 62 9.62 -4.23 -0.41
N GLU A 63 9.93 -4.71 0.80
CA GLU A 63 8.99 -5.46 1.66
C GLU A 63 7.66 -4.72 1.92
N GLY A 64 7.72 -3.41 2.13
CA GLY A 64 6.54 -2.58 2.35
C GLY A 64 5.67 -2.42 1.10
N HIS A 65 6.29 -2.37 -0.07
CA HIS A 65 5.63 -2.37 -1.37
C HIS A 65 5.22 -3.78 -1.80
N HIS A 66 5.92 -4.80 -1.34
CA HIS A 66 5.74 -6.21 -1.65
C HIS A 66 4.73 -6.92 -0.75
N HIS A 67 4.16 -6.25 0.25
CA HIS A 67 2.86 -6.69 0.79
C HIS A 67 1.71 -6.47 -0.22
N VAL A 68 2.00 -5.82 -1.36
CA VAL A 68 1.17 -5.78 -2.57
C VAL A 68 1.70 -6.74 -3.66
N ASN A 69 2.66 -7.65 -3.37
CA ASN A 69 3.18 -8.65 -4.33
C ASN A 69 2.26 -9.88 -4.51
N SER A 70 1.02 -9.67 -4.90
CA SER A 70 0.61 -10.30 -6.15
C SER A 70 1.18 -9.43 -7.28
N GLU A 71 1.42 -9.93 -8.49
CA GLU A 71 1.46 -8.97 -9.60
C GLU A 71 0.20 -8.08 -9.45
N PRO A 72 0.32 -6.74 -9.37
CA PRO A 72 -0.84 -5.88 -9.17
C PRO A 72 -1.87 -6.30 -10.21
N ASN A 73 -3.06 -6.69 -9.75
CA ASN A 73 -4.09 -7.14 -10.67
C ASN A 73 -4.37 -5.94 -11.57
N LEU A 74 -4.09 -6.08 -12.86
CA LEU A 74 -4.38 -5.01 -13.79
C LEU A 74 -5.90 -4.81 -13.76
N LEU A 75 -6.31 -3.59 -13.44
CA LEU A 75 -7.71 -3.19 -13.52
C LEU A 75 -8.01 -3.01 -15.01
N THR A 76 -8.31 -4.10 -15.71
CA THR A 76 -8.47 -4.11 -17.18
C THR A 76 -9.92 -4.19 -17.62
N ASP A 77 -10.85 -4.44 -16.71
CA ASP A 77 -12.26 -4.65 -17.05
C ASP A 77 -13.20 -4.12 -15.96
N ALA A 78 -14.49 -4.06 -16.27
CA ALA A 78 -15.49 -3.61 -15.30
C ALA A 78 -15.56 -4.53 -14.06
N ALA A 79 -15.33 -5.83 -14.22
CA ALA A 79 -15.47 -6.80 -13.14
C ALA A 79 -14.43 -6.56 -12.02
N SER A 80 -13.18 -6.31 -12.40
CA SER A 80 -12.08 -5.96 -11.50
C SER A 80 -12.34 -4.64 -10.78
N VAL A 81 -12.86 -3.61 -11.47
CA VAL A 81 -13.27 -2.35 -10.83
C VAL A 81 -14.43 -2.56 -9.84
N ARG A 82 -15.43 -3.39 -10.19
CA ARG A 82 -16.56 -3.74 -9.32
C ARG A 82 -16.13 -4.49 -8.06
N GLU A 83 -15.16 -5.39 -8.19
CA GLU A 83 -14.56 -6.10 -7.07
C GLU A 83 -13.91 -5.11 -6.09
N TYR A 84 -13.17 -4.13 -6.59
CA TYR A 84 -12.59 -3.06 -5.75
C TYR A 84 -13.65 -2.23 -5.03
N ILE A 85 -14.73 -1.83 -5.71
CA ILE A 85 -15.85 -1.13 -5.08
C ILE A 85 -16.44 -1.97 -3.94
N ALA A 86 -16.61 -3.28 -4.13
CA ALA A 86 -17.15 -4.17 -3.11
C ALA A 86 -16.22 -4.27 -1.89
N ARG A 87 -14.91 -4.40 -2.11
CA ARG A 87 -13.88 -4.43 -1.05
C ARG A 87 -13.84 -3.13 -0.26
N LEU A 88 -13.86 -1.98 -0.94
CA LEU A 88 -13.91 -0.66 -0.30
C LEU A 88 -15.17 -0.48 0.54
N LYS A 89 -16.34 -0.89 0.04
CA LYS A 89 -17.60 -0.84 0.81
C LYS A 89 -17.58 -1.76 2.03
N ALA A 90 -17.05 -2.97 1.89
CA ALA A 90 -16.92 -3.93 3.00
C ALA A 90 -15.97 -3.43 4.09
N SER A 91 -14.89 -2.74 3.70
CA SER A 91 -13.87 -2.20 4.60
C SER A 91 -14.14 -0.76 5.02
N ARG A 92 -15.35 -0.20 4.83
CA ARG A 92 -15.64 1.22 5.07
C ARG A 92 -15.26 1.73 6.47
N ALA A 93 -15.30 0.87 7.49
CA ALA A 93 -14.87 1.23 8.84
C ALA A 93 -13.36 1.47 8.96
N ASN A 94 -12.53 0.77 8.16
CA ASN A 94 -11.07 0.87 8.11
C ASN A 94 -10.57 0.59 6.67
N PRO A 95 -10.75 1.52 5.71
CA PRO A 95 -10.49 1.23 4.31
C PRO A 95 -9.03 1.50 3.89
N GLU A 96 -8.15 1.87 4.82
CA GLU A 96 -6.78 2.34 4.55
C GLU A 96 -5.97 1.38 3.68
N ASP A 97 -5.92 0.10 4.06
CA ASP A 97 -5.15 -0.91 3.34
C ASP A 97 -5.70 -1.11 1.91
N ILE A 98 -7.02 -1.12 1.75
CA ILE A 98 -7.67 -1.33 0.44
C ILE A 98 -7.49 -0.11 -0.47
N VAL A 99 -7.49 1.10 0.08
CA VAL A 99 -7.22 2.31 -0.69
C VAL A 99 -5.75 2.40 -1.09
N ASP A 100 -4.83 2.04 -0.21
CA ASP A 100 -3.39 2.01 -0.55
C ASP A 100 -3.10 0.95 -1.63
N GLU A 101 -3.78 -0.20 -1.57
CA GLU A 101 -3.73 -1.23 -2.62
C GLU A 101 -4.29 -0.71 -3.95
N PHE A 102 -5.47 -0.08 -3.93
CA PHE A 102 -6.09 0.52 -5.11
C PHE A 102 -5.17 1.55 -5.78
N VAL A 103 -4.55 2.46 -5.00
CA VAL A 103 -3.62 3.45 -5.53
C VAL A 103 -2.47 2.79 -6.26
N THR A 104 -1.90 1.73 -5.68
CA THR A 104 -0.79 0.97 -6.29
C THR A 104 -1.21 0.35 -7.62
N GLU A 105 -2.38 -0.29 -7.67
CA GLU A 105 -2.88 -0.92 -8.90
C GLU A 105 -3.32 0.08 -9.97
N ALA A 106 -3.92 1.20 -9.57
CA ALA A 106 -4.31 2.26 -10.49
C ALA A 106 -3.09 2.94 -11.12
N GLU A 107 -2.04 3.26 -10.33
CA GLU A 107 -0.78 3.80 -10.86
C GLU A 107 -0.12 2.84 -11.87
N TYR A 108 -0.12 1.55 -11.55
CA TYR A 108 0.44 0.51 -12.44
C TYR A 108 -0.38 0.36 -13.73
N THR A 109 -1.70 0.33 -13.62
CA THR A 109 -2.64 0.28 -14.76
C THR A 109 -2.46 1.52 -15.66
N ILE A 110 -2.45 2.73 -15.10
CA ILE A 110 -2.26 3.96 -15.87
C ILE A 110 -0.88 3.99 -16.55
N GLY A 111 0.17 3.55 -15.85
CA GLY A 111 1.53 3.46 -16.38
C GLY A 111 1.63 2.54 -17.60
N ASN A 112 1.04 1.35 -17.53
CA ASN A 112 1.02 0.39 -18.65
C ASN A 112 0.18 0.92 -19.82
N ARG A 113 -1.01 1.48 -19.58
CA ARG A 113 -1.85 2.11 -20.62
C ARG A 113 -1.06 3.14 -21.44
N ARG A 114 -0.32 4.02 -20.76
CA ARG A 114 0.49 5.08 -21.41
C ARG A 114 1.70 4.54 -22.17
N THR A 115 2.28 3.43 -21.72
CA THR A 115 3.49 2.85 -22.32
C THR A 115 3.16 2.00 -23.54
N ASP A 116 2.11 1.20 -23.46
CA ASP A 116 1.71 0.31 -24.56
C ASP A 116 0.98 1.08 -25.68
N GLY A 117 0.59 2.34 -25.44
CA GLY A 117 -0.06 3.21 -26.43
C GLY A 117 -1.35 2.61 -26.98
N ALA A 118 -1.98 1.75 -26.21
CA ALA A 118 -2.83 0.73 -26.76
C ALA A 118 -4.30 1.19 -26.80
N ASP A 119 -4.93 0.97 -27.97
CA ASP A 119 -6.30 1.38 -28.34
C ASP A 119 -7.42 0.51 -27.72
N TRP A 120 -7.17 -0.13 -26.58
CA TRP A 120 -8.11 -1.04 -25.89
C TRP A 120 -8.76 -0.35 -24.68
N GLU A 121 -10.00 -0.77 -24.37
CA GLU A 121 -10.96 -0.20 -23.40
C GLU A 121 -10.50 -0.31 -21.93
N TRP A 122 -9.32 0.21 -21.62
CA TRP A 122 -8.83 0.27 -20.25
C TRP A 122 -9.63 1.29 -19.45
N PRO A 123 -9.94 1.00 -18.17
CA PRO A 123 -10.58 1.96 -17.29
C PRO A 123 -9.77 3.26 -17.24
N ASP A 124 -10.46 4.39 -17.24
CA ASP A 124 -9.81 5.68 -17.02
C ASP A 124 -9.78 5.99 -15.53
N LEU A 125 -8.69 5.57 -14.88
CA LEU A 125 -8.56 5.64 -13.42
C LEU A 125 -7.92 6.94 -12.93
N ASP A 126 -7.55 7.88 -13.81
CA ASP A 126 -6.86 9.11 -13.41
C ASP A 126 -7.69 9.90 -12.35
N ASP A 127 -8.98 10.12 -12.59
CA ASP A 127 -9.87 10.81 -11.65
C ASP A 127 -10.09 10.01 -10.35
N SER A 128 -10.20 8.68 -10.45
CA SER A 128 -10.36 7.80 -9.29
C SER A 128 -9.10 7.75 -8.43
N LEU A 129 -7.91 7.78 -9.05
CA LEU A 129 -6.62 7.86 -8.37
C LEU A 129 -6.47 9.20 -7.62
N ASP A 130 -6.86 10.31 -8.25
CA ASP A 130 -6.86 11.62 -7.62
C ASP A 130 -7.83 11.69 -6.42
N ALA A 131 -9.03 11.09 -6.55
CA ALA A 131 -9.98 10.99 -5.45
C ALA A 131 -9.46 10.11 -4.29
N ALA A 132 -8.82 8.98 -4.60
CA ALA A 132 -8.20 8.14 -3.58
C ALA A 132 -7.09 8.89 -2.83
N ASN A 133 -6.24 9.64 -3.53
CA ASN A 133 -5.21 10.45 -2.91
C ASN A 133 -5.79 11.62 -2.07
N THR A 134 -6.90 12.20 -2.52
CA THR A 134 -7.65 13.22 -1.76
C THR A 134 -8.17 12.63 -0.45
N TRP A 135 -8.81 11.46 -0.52
CA TRP A 135 -9.28 10.77 0.68
C TRP A 135 -8.14 10.39 1.64
N ARG A 136 -6.97 9.96 1.13
CA ARG A 136 -5.81 9.64 1.99
C ARG A 136 -5.33 10.83 2.80
N GLN A 137 -5.56 12.05 2.31
CA GLN A 137 -5.20 13.29 3.01
C GLN A 137 -6.28 13.72 4.00
N SER A 138 -7.54 13.67 3.59
CA SER A 138 -8.66 14.23 4.35
C SER A 138 -9.28 13.24 5.35
N ARG A 139 -9.25 11.94 5.03
CA ARG A 139 -9.87 10.84 5.77
C ARG A 139 -11.36 11.07 6.06
N THR A 140 -12.06 11.77 5.17
CA THR A 140 -13.50 12.04 5.33
C THR A 140 -14.37 11.02 4.59
N ASP A 141 -15.55 10.74 5.13
CA ASP A 141 -16.54 9.89 4.45
C ASP A 141 -17.00 10.50 3.11
N ALA A 142 -17.05 11.83 3.01
CA ALA A 142 -17.46 12.53 1.80
C ALA A 142 -16.48 12.27 0.65
N ASP A 143 -15.17 12.38 0.89
CA ASP A 143 -14.17 12.11 -0.13
C ASP A 143 -14.09 10.61 -0.46
N PHE A 144 -14.43 9.74 0.51
CA PHE A 144 -14.54 8.30 0.26
C PHE A 144 -15.72 7.98 -0.67
N ASP A 145 -16.87 8.63 -0.47
CA ASP A 145 -18.03 8.45 -1.32
C ASP A 145 -17.76 8.97 -2.75
N VAL A 146 -17.02 10.07 -2.91
CA VAL A 146 -16.56 10.56 -4.23
C VAL A 146 -15.71 9.50 -4.94
N LEU A 147 -14.76 8.86 -4.25
CA LEU A 147 -13.97 7.76 -4.81
C LEU A 147 -14.88 6.61 -5.29
N LEU A 148 -15.85 6.20 -4.48
CA LEU A 148 -16.77 5.12 -4.83
C LEU A 148 -17.66 5.47 -6.04
N ASP A 149 -18.10 6.71 -6.15
CA ASP A 149 -18.93 7.19 -7.25
C ASP A 149 -18.14 7.20 -8.56
N LEU A 150 -16.90 7.71 -8.56
CA LEU A 150 -16.03 7.72 -9.74
C LEU A 150 -15.73 6.31 -10.23
N LEU A 151 -15.37 5.39 -9.33
CA LEU A 151 -15.16 3.98 -9.68
C LEU A 151 -16.43 3.34 -10.25
N SER A 152 -17.60 3.69 -9.71
CA SER A 152 -18.89 3.17 -10.20
C SER A 152 -19.22 3.69 -11.59
N THR A 153 -18.95 4.97 -11.87
CA THR A 153 -19.09 5.56 -13.20
C THR A 153 -18.19 4.86 -14.21
N GLU A 154 -16.94 4.61 -13.86
CA GLU A 154 -16.01 3.94 -14.77
C GLU A 154 -16.38 2.49 -15.06
N ALA A 155 -16.77 1.72 -14.04
CA ALA A 155 -17.27 0.37 -14.25
C ALA A 155 -18.47 0.34 -15.21
N SER A 156 -19.42 1.27 -15.05
CA SER A 156 -20.60 1.34 -15.91
C SER A 156 -20.30 1.83 -17.34
N ARG A 157 -19.28 2.67 -17.53
CA ARG A 157 -18.83 3.07 -18.87
C ARG A 157 -18.27 1.86 -19.64
N ILE A 158 -17.38 1.10 -19.02
CA ILE A 158 -16.77 -0.09 -19.62
C ILE A 158 -17.85 -1.14 -19.93
N GLU A 159 -18.81 -1.36 -19.02
CA GLU A 159 -19.95 -2.26 -19.27
C GLU A 159 -20.77 -1.85 -20.50
N ALA A 160 -21.00 -0.54 -20.68
CA ALA A 160 -21.75 -0.02 -21.82
C ALA A 160 -20.98 -0.14 -23.15
N ASP A 161 -19.67 0.10 -23.12
CA ASP A 161 -18.80 -0.01 -24.30
C ASP A 161 -18.75 -1.47 -24.79
N VAL A 162 -18.58 -2.43 -23.87
CA VAL A 162 -18.61 -3.87 -24.16
C VAL A 162 -19.97 -4.31 -24.74
N GLN A 163 -21.08 -3.86 -24.14
CA GLN A 163 -22.42 -4.20 -24.62
C GLN A 163 -22.70 -3.61 -26.01
N GLY A 164 -22.29 -2.35 -26.26
CA GLY A 164 -22.41 -1.69 -27.56
C GLY A 164 -21.58 -2.36 -28.66
N ALA A 165 -20.41 -2.90 -28.31
CA ALA A 165 -19.57 -3.68 -29.23
C ALA A 165 -20.21 -5.03 -29.62
N ILE A 166 -20.91 -5.69 -28.69
CA ILE A 166 -21.63 -6.95 -28.94
C ILE A 166 -22.86 -6.73 -29.81
N ASP A 167 -23.64 -5.67 -29.55
CA ASP A 167 -24.89 -5.38 -30.28
C ASP A 167 -24.65 -4.87 -31.71
N SER A 168 -23.40 -4.54 -32.05
CA SER A 168 -22.97 -4.04 -33.37
C SER A 168 -22.40 -5.13 -34.30
N GLN A 169 -22.38 -6.40 -33.86
CA GLN A 169 -21.96 -7.58 -34.65
C GLN A 169 -23.15 -8.39 -35.18
#